data_AF-A0A1Y2CU27-F1
#
_entry.id   AF-A0A1Y2CU27-F1
#
_cell.length_a   1.000
_cell.length_b   1.000
_cell.length_c   1.000
_cell.angle_alpha   90.00
_cell.angle_beta   90.00
_cell.angle_gamma   90.00
#
_symmetry.space_group_name_H-M   'P 1'
#
loop_
_entity.id
_entity.type
_entity.pdbx_description
1 polymer ?
#
loop_
_entity_poly.entity_id
_entity_poly.type
_entity_poly.pdbx_seq_one_letter_code
_entity_poly.pdbx_strand_id
1 'polypeptide(L)'
;MMWLAVLILLSTTNIIDCKAQHPLFESFEVPVFNPKPSSGSLVKPNAVARFSILTERLIRLEFDESGIFRNFPSFAVVNRYIKPPPFLIEYPGNGRMLVKTKYLTLSYAYQHNNSFTDDSLSIEFLHSNGTTSTWKPSMDPAEGNLRGTVRNLDNYYKAPDLDCRFETDPNQHCTLGLISRTGWTLIDDTFTPRLDHQTPSTQHSISPGS
;
A
#
# COMPACT_ATOMS: atom_id res chain seq x y z
N MET A 1 -14.28 -3.01 14.96
CA MET A 1 -13.11 -2.09 14.91
C MET A 1 -12.63 -2.10 13.48
N MET A 2 -13.03 -1.07 12.74
CA MET A 2 -13.11 -1.05 11.29
C MET A 2 -11.98 -0.13 10.81
N TRP A 3 -10.87 -0.73 10.40
CA TRP A 3 -9.75 -0.04 9.78
C TRP A 3 -9.86 -0.30 8.28
N LEU A 4 -9.75 0.76 7.49
CA LEU A 4 -10.04 0.77 6.07
C LEU A 4 -8.80 1.34 5.37
N ALA A 5 -8.10 0.53 4.59
CA ALA A 5 -7.08 1.00 3.65
C ALA A 5 -7.69 1.11 2.25
N VAL A 6 -7.02 1.75 1.27
CA VAL A 6 -7.24 1.73 -0.21
C VAL A 6 -5.87 1.80 -0.94
N LEU A 7 -5.74 1.29 -2.17
CA LEU A 7 -4.52 1.09 -2.99
C LEU A 7 -4.82 1.41 -4.44
N ILE A 8 -4.86 2.67 -4.72
CA ILE A 8 -3.93 3.18 -5.71
C ILE A 8 -2.73 2.22 -5.97
N LEU A 9 -2.43 1.78 -7.21
CA LEU A 9 -1.32 0.85 -7.47
C LEU A 9 -0.01 1.53 -7.89
N LEU A 10 1.10 1.33 -7.16
CA LEU A 10 2.43 1.30 -7.79
C LEU A 10 2.84 -0.11 -8.06
N SER A 11 3.06 -0.42 -9.32
CA SER A 11 4.24 -1.21 -9.68
C SER A 11 4.58 -0.95 -11.15
N THR A 12 5.81 -0.46 -11.37
CA THR A 12 6.76 -0.83 -12.45
C THR A 12 6.38 -0.54 -13.92
N THR A 13 7.31 -0.23 -14.85
CA THR A 13 8.06 -1.24 -15.65
C THR A 13 8.92 -0.62 -16.79
N ASN A 14 10.05 -1.31 -17.11
CA ASN A 14 10.76 -1.52 -18.41
C ASN A 14 11.57 -0.37 -19.10
N ILE A 15 12.80 -0.51 -19.62
CA ILE A 15 13.90 -1.52 -19.73
C ILE A 15 15.21 -0.68 -19.93
N ILE A 16 16.40 -1.15 -19.51
CA ILE A 16 17.65 -1.18 -20.34
C ILE A 16 18.74 -2.05 -19.66
N ASP A 17 18.98 -3.14 -20.38
CA ASP A 17 20.14 -4.01 -20.64
C ASP A 17 21.32 -4.17 -19.67
N CYS A 18 21.57 -5.46 -19.39
CA CYS A 18 22.72 -6.01 -18.70
C CYS A 18 23.97 -5.97 -19.59
N LYS A 19 25.11 -5.54 -19.02
CA LYS A 19 26.39 -6.15 -19.42
C LYS A 19 26.79 -7.17 -18.38
N ALA A 20 26.50 -8.42 -18.71
CA ALA A 20 26.98 -9.56 -17.97
C ALA A 20 28.50 -9.66 -18.09
N GLN A 21 29.18 -9.73 -16.94
CA GLN A 21 30.47 -10.40 -16.83
C GLN A 21 30.56 -11.06 -15.46
N HIS A 22 30.28 -12.37 -15.49
CA HIS A 22 30.60 -13.43 -14.53
C HIS A 22 31.89 -13.17 -13.70
N PRO A 23 32.01 -13.68 -12.46
CA PRO A 23 31.91 -15.12 -12.18
C PRO A 23 31.04 -15.52 -10.99
N LEU A 24 30.71 -16.80 -11.00
CA LEU A 24 29.81 -17.51 -10.12
C LEU A 24 30.23 -17.38 -8.65
N PHE A 25 29.23 -17.25 -7.77
CA PHE A 25 29.31 -17.16 -6.31
C PHE A 25 29.68 -15.77 -5.73
N GLU A 26 28.73 -14.84 -5.83
CA GLU A 26 28.66 -13.70 -4.93
C GLU A 26 27.55 -13.99 -3.90
N SER A 27 27.85 -13.80 -2.62
CA SER A 27 26.89 -13.93 -1.53
C SER A 27 25.60 -13.19 -1.89
N PHE A 28 24.44 -13.85 -1.77
CA PHE A 28 23.15 -13.19 -1.89
C PHE A 28 23.02 -12.21 -0.71
N GLU A 29 23.49 -10.98 -0.89
CA GLU A 29 23.26 -9.91 0.07
C GLU A 29 21.76 -9.66 0.11
N VAL A 30 21.16 -9.84 1.28
CA VAL A 30 19.77 -9.46 1.49
C VAL A 30 19.69 -7.95 1.21
N PRO A 31 18.85 -7.52 0.25
CA PRO A 31 18.79 -6.10 -0.11
C PRO A 31 18.43 -5.28 1.13
N VAL A 32 19.21 -4.23 1.38
CA VAL A 32 18.95 -3.31 2.48
C VAL A 32 17.66 -2.54 2.16
N PHE A 33 16.59 -2.83 2.87
CA PHE A 33 15.32 -2.13 2.71
C PHE A 33 15.42 -0.72 3.29
N ASN A 34 14.83 0.26 2.60
CA ASN A 34 14.64 1.62 3.13
C ASN A 34 13.15 1.91 3.35
N PRO A 35 12.55 1.32 4.40
CA PRO A 35 11.11 1.36 4.63
C PRO A 35 10.61 2.72 5.12
N LYS A 36 11.47 3.69 5.41
CA LYS A 36 11.04 5.02 5.84
C LYS A 36 10.84 5.91 4.60
N PRO A 37 9.64 6.50 4.38
CA PRO A 37 9.46 7.43 3.27
C PRO A 37 10.42 8.62 3.36
N SER A 38 10.86 9.12 2.20
CA SER A 38 11.69 10.31 2.12
C SER A 38 10.92 11.54 2.64
N SER A 39 11.62 12.46 3.30
CA SER A 39 10.98 13.64 3.90
C SER A 39 10.24 14.50 2.88
N GLY A 40 10.77 14.63 1.66
CA GLY A 40 10.14 15.38 0.58
C GLY A 40 8.87 14.75 0.01
N SER A 41 8.59 13.48 0.31
CA SER A 41 7.35 12.77 -0.07
C SER A 41 6.32 12.74 1.06
N LEU A 42 6.64 13.30 2.23
CA LEU A 42 5.83 13.13 3.43
C LEU A 42 4.91 14.34 3.66
N VAL A 43 3.62 14.08 3.84
CA VAL A 43 2.64 15.09 4.24
C VAL A 43 2.00 14.66 5.55
N LYS A 44 2.00 15.56 6.55
CA LYS A 44 1.38 15.33 7.86
C LYS A 44 0.37 16.45 8.14
N PRO A 45 -0.91 16.26 7.76
CA PRO A 45 -1.94 17.27 7.98
C PRO A 45 -2.23 17.55 9.46
N ASN A 46 -2.06 16.54 10.33
CA ASN A 46 -2.28 16.63 11.78
C ASN A 46 -1.47 15.53 12.50
N ALA A 47 -1.69 15.35 13.80
CA ALA A 47 -0.96 14.37 14.61
C ALA A 47 -1.28 12.91 14.29
N VAL A 48 -2.46 12.65 13.73
CA VAL A 48 -3.03 11.29 13.59
C VAL A 48 -3.02 10.77 12.16
N ALA A 49 -2.77 11.62 11.16
CA ALA A 49 -2.72 11.22 9.76
C ALA A 49 -1.37 11.53 9.11
N ARG A 50 -0.93 10.62 8.23
CA ARG A 50 0.29 10.73 7.44
C ARG A 50 0.06 10.22 6.03
N PHE A 51 0.45 11.02 5.05
CA PHE A 51 0.43 10.65 3.65
C PHE A 51 1.86 10.54 3.12
N SER A 52 2.17 9.45 2.42
CA SER A 52 3.42 9.30 1.69
C SER A 52 3.12 9.32 0.19
N ILE A 53 3.55 10.37 -0.49
CA ILE A 53 3.38 10.52 -1.94
C ILE A 53 4.52 9.76 -2.62
N LEU A 54 4.19 8.55 -3.07
CA LEU A 54 5.15 7.61 -3.62
C LEU A 54 5.33 7.79 -5.14
N THR A 55 4.30 8.22 -5.86
CA THR A 55 4.43 8.80 -7.21
C THR A 55 3.29 9.78 -7.43
N GLU A 56 3.23 10.39 -8.62
CA GLU A 56 2.04 11.14 -9.06
C GLU A 56 0.77 10.27 -9.15
N ARG A 57 0.87 8.94 -9.00
CA ARG A 57 -0.23 7.98 -9.02
C ARG A 57 -0.17 6.98 -7.89
N LEU A 58 0.60 7.22 -6.82
CA LEU A 58 0.52 6.43 -5.60
C LEU A 58 0.71 7.24 -4.36
N ILE A 59 -0.24 7.05 -3.46
CA ILE A 59 -0.25 7.63 -2.15
C ILE A 59 -0.49 6.49 -1.15
N ARG A 60 0.36 6.41 -0.13
CA ARG A 60 0.08 5.58 1.05
C ARG A 60 -0.57 6.47 2.11
N LEU A 61 -1.69 6.01 2.64
CA LEU A 61 -2.46 6.70 3.67
C LEU A 61 -2.28 5.96 4.99
N GLU A 62 -1.90 6.67 6.04
CA GLU A 62 -1.80 6.11 7.38
C GLU A 62 -2.59 6.99 8.35
N PHE A 63 -3.44 6.36 9.14
CA PHE A 63 -4.18 6.96 10.23
C PHE A 63 -3.94 6.15 11.50
N ASP A 64 -3.56 6.82 12.57
CA ASP A 64 -3.37 6.23 13.89
C ASP A 64 -3.70 7.28 14.96
N GLU A 65 -4.69 7.01 15.82
CA GLU A 65 -5.13 7.92 16.87
C GLU A 65 -4.03 8.27 17.88
N SER A 66 -3.03 7.40 18.04
CA SER A 66 -1.86 7.64 18.89
C SER A 66 -0.73 8.40 18.19
N GLY A 67 -0.84 8.65 16.88
CA GLY A 67 0.18 9.32 16.06
C GLY A 67 1.44 8.47 15.83
N ILE A 68 1.37 7.16 16.07
CA ILE A 68 2.48 6.23 15.85
C ILE A 68 2.37 5.63 14.46
N PHE A 69 3.31 5.96 13.58
CA PHE A 69 3.26 5.52 12.18
C PHE A 69 4.27 4.41 11.86
N ARG A 70 3.91 3.51 10.92
CA ARG A 70 4.70 2.33 10.59
C ARG A 70 5.87 2.69 9.66
N ASN A 71 7.10 2.46 10.12
CA ASN A 71 8.33 2.67 9.34
C ASN A 71 9.12 1.37 9.07
N PHE A 72 8.56 0.21 9.38
CA PHE A 72 9.19 -1.10 9.13
C PHE A 72 8.77 -1.66 7.76
N PRO A 73 9.60 -2.46 7.09
CA PRO A 73 9.19 -3.10 5.84
C PRO A 73 8.02 -4.04 6.11
N SER A 74 7.05 -4.07 5.21
CA SER A 74 5.93 -5.02 5.26
C SER A 74 5.94 -5.89 4.01
N PHE A 75 5.27 -7.03 4.05
CA PHE A 75 5.08 -7.88 2.88
C PHE A 75 4.42 -7.14 1.71
N ALA A 76 3.56 -6.16 1.99
CA ALA A 76 2.95 -5.32 0.95
C ALA A 76 3.91 -4.29 0.36
N VAL A 77 4.72 -3.63 1.20
CA VAL A 77 5.62 -2.55 0.77
C VAL A 77 6.92 -2.59 1.59
N VAL A 78 7.99 -3.06 0.96
CA VAL A 78 9.32 -3.21 1.60
C VAL A 78 10.16 -1.92 1.57
N ASN A 79 10.09 -1.15 0.49
CA ASN A 79 10.84 0.09 0.32
C ASN A 79 9.90 1.27 0.09
N ARG A 80 10.11 2.38 0.81
CA ARG A 80 9.32 3.61 0.68
C ARG A 80 10.19 4.85 0.51
N TYR A 81 11.50 4.73 0.69
CA TYR A 81 12.41 5.81 0.40
C TYR A 81 12.62 5.91 -1.09
N ILE A 82 12.07 6.97 -1.67
CA ILE A 82 12.10 7.22 -3.09
C ILE A 82 12.44 8.69 -3.34
N LYS A 83 12.82 9.01 -4.58
CA LYS A 83 12.86 10.39 -5.04
C LYS A 83 11.43 10.96 -5.00
N PRO A 84 11.19 12.09 -4.31
CA PRO A 84 9.86 12.67 -4.25
C PRO A 84 9.32 13.05 -5.63
N PRO A 85 8.05 12.70 -5.95
CA PRO A 85 7.39 13.20 -7.14
C PRO A 85 7.03 14.69 -6.98
N PRO A 86 6.76 15.41 -8.08
CA PRO A 86 6.21 16.75 -7.99
C PRO A 86 4.78 16.69 -7.45
N PHE A 87 4.50 17.49 -6.42
CA PHE A 87 3.15 17.73 -5.92
C PHE A 87 3.08 19.09 -5.24
N LEU A 88 1.86 19.58 -5.03
CA LEU A 88 1.57 20.82 -4.32
C LEU A 88 0.61 20.53 -3.17
N ILE A 89 0.71 21.34 -2.12
CA ILE A 89 -0.22 21.32 -1.00
C ILE A 89 -0.98 22.64 -0.99
N GLU A 90 -2.30 22.57 -0.91
CA GLU A 90 -3.16 23.76 -0.82
C GLU A 90 -4.08 23.69 0.40
N TYR A 91 -4.37 24.87 0.95
CA TYR A 91 -5.30 25.06 2.06
C TYR A 91 -6.36 26.09 1.66
N PRO A 92 -7.50 25.66 1.11
CA PRO A 92 -8.55 26.56 0.62
C PRO A 92 -9.32 27.32 1.73
N GLY A 93 -8.93 27.19 3.01
CA GLY A 93 -9.53 27.94 4.12
C GLY A 93 -10.83 27.37 4.70
N ASN A 94 -11.31 26.22 4.19
CA ASN A 94 -12.53 25.55 4.66
C ASN A 94 -12.26 24.38 5.62
N GLY A 95 -11.10 24.39 6.30
CA GLY A 95 -10.66 23.28 7.16
C GLY A 95 -10.23 22.00 6.43
N ARG A 96 -10.03 22.07 5.11
CA ARG A 96 -9.49 20.97 4.30
C ARG A 96 -8.09 21.27 3.78
N MET A 97 -7.32 20.22 3.56
CA MET A 97 -6.02 20.23 2.89
C MET A 97 -6.15 19.45 1.58
N LEU A 98 -5.56 19.98 0.52
CA LEU A 98 -5.45 19.30 -0.77
C LEU A 98 -3.99 18.92 -1.03
N VAL A 99 -3.75 17.69 -1.48
CA VAL A 99 -2.46 17.29 -2.08
C VAL A 99 -2.71 17.01 -3.55
N LYS A 100 -2.07 17.80 -4.42
CA LYS A 100 -2.26 17.76 -5.87
C LYS A 100 -1.00 17.27 -6.55
N THR A 101 -1.13 16.21 -7.32
CA THR A 101 -0.14 15.74 -8.28
C THR A 101 -0.68 15.98 -9.70
N LYS A 102 0.05 15.56 -10.73
CA LYS A 102 -0.47 15.60 -12.11
C LYS A 102 -1.74 14.76 -12.33
N TYR A 103 -1.90 13.66 -11.59
CA TYR A 103 -2.99 12.69 -11.84
C TYR A 103 -3.97 12.52 -10.69
N LEU A 104 -3.61 12.96 -9.48
CA LEU A 104 -4.39 12.78 -8.26
C LEU A 104 -4.58 14.10 -7.51
N THR A 105 -5.78 14.30 -6.99
CA THR A 105 -6.09 15.31 -5.96
C THR A 105 -6.66 14.61 -4.73
N LEU A 106 -5.84 14.50 -3.68
CA LEU A 106 -6.29 14.05 -2.36
C LEU A 106 -6.87 15.23 -1.60
N SER A 107 -8.05 15.05 -1.01
CA SER A 107 -8.72 16.04 -0.16
C SER A 107 -8.95 15.48 1.23
N TYR A 108 -8.50 16.18 2.27
CA TYR A 108 -8.60 15.72 3.65
C TYR A 108 -9.05 16.80 4.65
N ALA A 109 -10.06 16.51 5.47
CA ALA A 109 -10.66 17.42 6.46
C ALA A 109 -9.88 17.51 7.79
N TYR A 110 -8.64 18.00 7.73
CA TYR A 110 -7.67 17.94 8.83
C TYR A 110 -8.00 18.71 10.13
N GLN A 111 -9.00 19.60 10.13
CA GLN A 111 -9.36 20.42 11.30
C GLN A 111 -10.52 19.88 12.14
N HIS A 112 -11.46 19.15 11.53
CA HIS A 112 -12.76 18.84 12.16
C HIS A 112 -13.05 17.35 12.20
N ASN A 113 -12.59 16.58 11.21
CA ASN A 113 -12.77 15.15 11.16
C ASN A 113 -11.48 14.49 10.69
N ASN A 114 -10.75 13.94 11.67
CA ASN A 114 -9.40 13.47 11.45
C ASN A 114 -9.34 11.96 11.15
N SER A 115 -10.44 11.22 11.19
CA SER A 115 -10.48 9.82 10.77
C SER A 115 -10.59 9.71 9.25
N PHE A 116 -10.47 8.49 8.69
CA PHE A 116 -10.68 8.25 7.26
C PHE A 116 -12.12 7.79 7.02
N THR A 117 -12.98 8.72 6.62
CA THR A 117 -14.37 8.48 6.24
C THR A 117 -14.70 9.20 4.92
N ASP A 118 -15.84 8.89 4.33
CA ASP A 118 -16.31 9.50 3.07
C ASP A 118 -16.51 11.02 3.11
N ASP A 119 -16.63 11.58 4.32
CA ASP A 119 -16.76 13.01 4.56
C ASP A 119 -15.39 13.69 4.72
N SER A 120 -14.44 12.98 5.35
CA SER A 120 -13.13 13.54 5.65
C SER A 120 -12.14 13.33 4.51
N LEU A 121 -12.21 12.23 3.76
CA LEU A 121 -11.20 11.81 2.81
C LEU A 121 -11.80 11.47 1.44
N SER A 122 -11.20 12.02 0.39
CA SER A 122 -11.46 11.60 -0.99
C SER A 122 -10.22 11.75 -1.85
N ILE A 123 -10.14 10.98 -2.93
CA ILE A 123 -9.10 11.11 -3.94
C ILE A 123 -9.74 11.14 -5.31
N GLU A 124 -9.67 12.29 -5.96
CA GLU A 124 -10.01 12.41 -7.38
C GLU A 124 -8.80 11.98 -8.22
N PHE A 125 -9.04 11.23 -9.29
CA PHE A 125 -8.00 10.74 -10.19
C PHE A 125 -8.39 10.87 -11.66
N LEU A 126 -7.39 11.14 -12.50
CA LEU A 126 -7.52 11.34 -13.95
C LEU A 126 -7.29 10.02 -14.71
N HIS A 127 -8.27 9.65 -15.53
CA HIS A 127 -8.17 8.53 -16.48
C HIS A 127 -7.41 8.91 -17.74
N SER A 128 -6.94 7.91 -18.49
CA SER A 128 -6.20 8.12 -19.75
C SER A 128 -7.04 8.77 -20.86
N ASN A 129 -8.37 8.60 -20.82
CA ASN A 129 -9.33 9.24 -21.74
C ASN A 129 -9.68 10.68 -21.34
N GLY A 130 -9.09 11.23 -20.27
CA GLY A 130 -9.32 12.59 -19.78
C GLY A 130 -10.48 12.74 -18.80
N THR A 131 -11.26 11.69 -18.51
CA THR A 131 -12.32 11.76 -17.50
C THR A 131 -11.75 11.65 -16.08
N THR A 132 -12.48 12.14 -15.08
CA THR A 132 -12.11 11.97 -13.68
C THR A 132 -13.04 11.00 -12.96
N SER A 133 -12.56 10.40 -11.88
CA SER A 133 -13.37 9.65 -10.93
C SER A 133 -12.88 9.91 -9.52
N THR A 134 -13.74 9.69 -8.54
CA THR A 134 -13.42 9.95 -7.14
C THR A 134 -13.53 8.66 -6.36
N TRP A 135 -12.43 8.33 -5.70
CA TRP A 135 -12.40 7.28 -4.70
C TRP A 135 -12.77 7.85 -3.32
N LYS A 136 -13.53 7.06 -2.55
CA LYS A 136 -13.88 7.32 -1.14
C LYS A 136 -13.70 6.06 -0.28
N PRO A 137 -13.37 6.21 1.02
CA PRO A 137 -13.22 5.12 1.98
C PRO A 137 -14.21 3.97 1.79
N SER A 138 -15.52 4.21 1.86
CA SER A 138 -16.55 3.17 1.88
C SER A 138 -16.69 2.33 0.60
N MET A 139 -16.04 2.71 -0.50
CA MET A 139 -16.18 2.04 -1.79
C MET A 139 -15.61 0.62 -1.77
N ASP A 140 -16.34 -0.35 -2.34
CA ASP A 140 -15.93 -1.75 -2.40
C ASP A 140 -14.71 -1.92 -3.34
N PRO A 141 -13.55 -2.36 -2.83
CA PRO A 141 -12.36 -2.57 -3.65
C PRO A 141 -12.44 -3.75 -4.63
N ALA A 142 -13.37 -4.68 -4.41
CA ALA A 142 -13.58 -5.80 -5.32
C ALA A 142 -14.36 -5.37 -6.58
N GLU A 143 -15.03 -4.22 -6.54
CA GLU A 143 -15.79 -3.72 -7.68
C GLU A 143 -14.88 -3.40 -8.87
N GLY A 144 -15.07 -4.14 -9.97
CA GLY A 144 -14.27 -4.01 -11.19
C GLY A 144 -12.84 -4.57 -11.08
N ASN A 145 -12.43 -5.08 -9.92
CA ASN A 145 -11.11 -5.67 -9.72
C ASN A 145 -10.91 -6.89 -10.63
N LEU A 146 -9.70 -7.03 -11.18
CA LEU A 146 -9.35 -8.16 -12.06
C LEU A 146 -8.93 -9.41 -11.30
N ARG A 147 -9.30 -9.50 -10.01
CA ARG A 147 -9.03 -10.59 -9.08
C ARG A 147 -7.54 -10.77 -8.80
N GLY A 148 -7.23 -11.41 -7.68
CA GLY A 148 -5.85 -11.67 -7.28
C GLY A 148 -5.60 -13.15 -7.09
N THR A 149 -5.09 -13.52 -5.92
CA THR A 149 -4.60 -14.87 -5.63
C THR A 149 -5.11 -15.38 -4.30
N VAL A 150 -5.25 -16.70 -4.19
CA VAL A 150 -5.30 -17.42 -2.91
C VAL A 150 -3.91 -18.01 -2.63
N ARG A 151 -3.56 -18.15 -1.36
CA ARG A 151 -2.21 -18.52 -0.93
C ARG A 151 -1.91 -20.02 -1.02
N ASN A 152 -2.91 -20.87 -0.76
CA ASN A 152 -2.76 -22.32 -0.87
C ASN A 152 -3.91 -22.91 -1.68
N LEU A 153 -3.73 -24.15 -2.13
CA LEU A 153 -4.78 -24.95 -2.77
C LEU A 153 -5.18 -26.13 -1.87
N ASP A 154 -4.78 -26.09 -0.60
CA ASP A 154 -5.04 -27.16 0.34
C ASP A 154 -6.54 -27.16 0.68
N ASN A 155 -7.13 -28.35 0.73
CA ASN A 155 -8.56 -28.57 0.97
C ASN A 155 -9.52 -27.94 -0.07
N TYR A 156 -9.03 -27.55 -1.25
CA TYR A 156 -9.93 -27.22 -2.36
C TYR A 156 -10.43 -28.46 -3.08
N TYR A 157 -11.73 -28.71 -2.97
CA TYR A 157 -12.44 -29.72 -3.77
C TYR A 157 -13.03 -29.15 -5.08
N LYS A 158 -12.87 -27.84 -5.31
CA LYS A 158 -13.28 -27.08 -6.50
C LYS A 158 -12.29 -25.96 -6.79
N ALA A 159 -12.33 -25.35 -7.97
CA ALA A 159 -11.50 -24.17 -8.24
C ALA A 159 -11.85 -23.03 -7.25
N PRO A 160 -10.86 -22.33 -6.69
CA PRO A 160 -11.07 -21.17 -5.81
C PRO A 160 -11.80 -20.05 -6.53
N ASP A 161 -12.69 -19.35 -5.82
CA ASP A 161 -13.15 -18.04 -6.30
C ASP A 161 -12.09 -17.00 -5.92
N LEU A 162 -11.58 -16.29 -6.91
CA LEU A 162 -10.58 -15.24 -6.71
C LEU A 162 -11.22 -13.86 -6.47
N ASP A 163 -12.56 -13.79 -6.43
CA ASP A 163 -13.29 -12.67 -5.86
C ASP A 163 -13.41 -12.89 -4.34
N CYS A 164 -12.61 -12.14 -3.57
CA CYS A 164 -12.48 -12.31 -2.12
C CYS A 164 -13.76 -11.99 -1.33
N ARG A 165 -14.84 -11.54 -1.98
CA ARG A 165 -16.17 -11.46 -1.38
C ARG A 165 -16.83 -12.82 -1.22
N PHE A 166 -16.42 -13.79 -2.05
CA PHE A 166 -16.96 -15.15 -2.07
C PHE A 166 -15.99 -16.18 -1.51
N GLU A 167 -14.72 -15.81 -1.28
CA GLU A 167 -13.76 -16.64 -0.55
C GLU A 167 -13.84 -16.36 0.95
N THR A 168 -14.48 -17.27 1.68
CA THR A 168 -14.78 -17.11 3.10
C THR A 168 -13.87 -17.94 4.01
N ASP A 169 -13.03 -18.83 3.47
CA ASP A 169 -12.09 -19.60 4.26
C ASP A 169 -10.89 -18.69 4.64
N PRO A 170 -10.74 -18.35 5.94
CA PRO A 170 -9.66 -17.47 6.39
C PRO A 170 -8.28 -18.08 6.14
N ASN A 171 -8.16 -19.41 5.95
CA ASN A 171 -6.90 -20.07 5.66
C ASN A 171 -6.41 -19.83 4.23
N GLN A 172 -7.29 -19.41 3.32
CA GLN A 172 -6.95 -19.23 1.91
C GLN A 172 -6.22 -17.91 1.63
N HIS A 173 -6.24 -16.97 2.59
CA HIS A 173 -5.55 -15.67 2.49
C HIS A 173 -5.82 -14.99 1.13
N CYS A 174 -7.10 -14.89 0.74
CA CYS A 174 -7.49 -14.28 -0.53
C CYS A 174 -7.03 -12.82 -0.59
N THR A 175 -6.36 -12.44 -1.67
CA THR A 175 -5.88 -11.08 -1.91
C THR A 175 -6.46 -10.56 -3.22
N LEU A 176 -6.94 -9.31 -3.22
CA LEU A 176 -7.42 -8.65 -4.43
C LEU A 176 -6.28 -8.34 -5.40
N GLY A 177 -6.64 -8.22 -6.68
CA GLY A 177 -5.71 -7.92 -7.74
C GLY A 177 -5.20 -6.49 -7.67
N LEU A 178 -4.02 -6.32 -8.26
CA LEU A 178 -3.38 -5.03 -8.42
C LEU A 178 -3.96 -4.19 -9.58
N ILE A 179 -4.96 -4.70 -10.30
CA ILE A 179 -5.54 -4.01 -11.45
C ILE A 179 -7.06 -4.06 -11.33
N SER A 180 -7.71 -2.94 -11.66
CA SER A 180 -9.17 -2.83 -11.68
C SER A 180 -9.65 -2.04 -12.88
N ARG A 181 -10.83 -2.40 -13.39
CA ARG A 181 -11.55 -1.63 -14.42
C ARG A 181 -12.05 -0.28 -13.92
N THR A 182 -12.16 -0.09 -12.60
CA THR A 182 -12.54 1.20 -11.99
C THR A 182 -11.38 2.20 -11.93
N GLY A 183 -10.16 1.79 -12.29
CA GLY A 183 -8.97 2.65 -12.36
C GLY A 183 -8.23 2.85 -11.04
N TRP A 184 -8.66 2.18 -9.96
CA TRP A 184 -8.03 2.19 -8.64
C TRP A 184 -8.14 0.80 -8.00
N THR A 185 -7.36 0.51 -6.95
CA THR A 185 -7.40 -0.80 -6.26
C THR A 185 -7.27 -0.62 -4.73
N LEU A 186 -7.18 -1.68 -3.93
CA LEU A 186 -7.01 -1.64 -2.46
C LEU A 186 -6.13 -2.80 -1.96
N ILE A 187 -5.00 -2.45 -1.34
CA ILE A 187 -4.11 -3.28 -0.54
C ILE A 187 -4.20 -2.64 0.83
N ASP A 188 -4.70 -3.45 1.74
CA ASP A 188 -4.74 -3.14 3.13
C ASP A 188 -3.48 -3.69 3.79
N ASP A 189 -2.58 -2.78 4.16
CA ASP A 189 -1.32 -3.15 4.81
C ASP A 189 -1.45 -3.28 6.34
N THR A 190 -2.65 -3.13 6.92
CA THR A 190 -2.90 -3.13 8.37
C THR A 190 -2.38 -4.39 9.05
N PHE A 191 -2.80 -5.57 8.57
CA PHE A 191 -2.45 -6.87 9.14
C PHE A 191 -1.32 -7.58 8.37
N THR A 192 -0.62 -6.86 7.49
CA THR A 192 0.51 -7.45 6.78
C THR A 192 1.66 -7.73 7.76
N PRO A 193 2.28 -8.92 7.70
CA PRO A 193 3.43 -9.22 8.54
C PRO A 193 4.56 -8.21 8.27
N ARG A 194 5.34 -7.96 9.33
CA ARG A 194 6.54 -7.13 9.24
C ARG A 194 7.70 -8.02 8.84
N LEU A 195 8.59 -7.47 8.00
CA LEU A 195 9.89 -8.09 7.76
C LEU A 195 10.85 -7.49 8.77
N ASP A 196 11.38 -8.31 9.67
CA ASP A 196 12.46 -7.93 10.56
C ASP A 196 13.81 -8.37 9.98
N HIS A 197 14.86 -7.60 10.27
CA HIS A 197 16.24 -8.00 10.03
C HIS A 197 16.73 -8.91 11.17
N GLN A 198 15.89 -9.83 11.66
CA GLN A 198 16.45 -10.95 12.39
C GLN A 198 17.09 -11.85 11.34
N THR A 199 18.42 -11.76 11.21
CA THR A 199 19.22 -12.94 10.86
C THR A 199 18.59 -14.13 11.59
N PRO A 200 18.37 -15.30 10.95
CA PRO A 200 18.00 -16.50 11.68
C PRO A 200 19.14 -16.83 12.64
N SER A 201 19.14 -16.19 13.81
CA SER A 201 20.03 -16.48 14.90
C SER A 201 19.43 -17.70 15.57
N THR A 202 19.98 -18.86 15.24
CA THR A 202 20.20 -19.96 16.19
C THR A 202 19.15 -20.07 17.30
N GLN A 203 17.96 -20.54 16.94
CA GLN A 203 16.99 -21.11 17.88
C GLN A 203 16.58 -22.51 17.39
N HIS A 204 17.58 -23.35 17.11
CA HIS A 204 17.44 -24.79 17.18
C HIS A 204 18.50 -25.32 18.16
N SER A 205 18.33 -25.01 19.44
CA SER A 205 18.83 -25.92 20.48
C SER A 205 17.83 -27.06 20.56
N ILE A 206 18.11 -28.13 19.81
CA ILE A 206 17.56 -29.44 20.12
C ILE A 206 18.14 -29.81 21.48
N SER A 207 17.34 -29.76 22.54
CA SER A 207 17.72 -30.41 23.79
C SER A 207 17.84 -31.90 23.52
N PRO A 208 18.99 -32.54 23.75
CA PRO A 208 19.06 -34.00 23.78
C PRO A 208 18.19 -34.46 24.97
N GLY A 209 17.37 -35.47 24.71
CA GLY A 209 16.44 -36.01 25.71
C GLY A 209 17.12 -36.45 27.00
N SER A 210 16.35 -36.39 28.07
CA SER A 210 16.54 -37.14 29.31
C SER A 210 15.40 -38.13 29.45
#